data_AF-A0A7V1BME6-F1
#
_entry.id   AF-A0A7V1BME6-F1
#
_cell.length_a   1.000
_cell.length_b   1.000
_cell.length_c   1.000
_cell.angle_alpha   90.00
_cell.angle_beta   90.00
_cell.angle_gamma   90.00
#
_symmetry.space_group_name_H-M   'P 1'
#
loop_
_entity.id
_entity.type
_entity.pdbx_description
1 polymer ?
#
loop_
_entity_poly.entity_id
_entity_poly.type
_entity_poly.pdbx_seq_one_letter_code
_entity_poly.pdbx_strand_id
1 'polypeptide(L)'
;MADVDYRMFVGTLIHALVVIWVASDPHYAELFIWIIPFVILNVTGILLVIGGQARLGAIVFIVGCIPFVPVGLLGILGAKKLMDNLKRENRLAR
;
A
#
# COMPACT_ATOMS: atom_id res chain seq x y z
N MET A 1 0.03 11.41 -25.10
CA MET A 1 -0.39 10.82 -23.81
C MET A 1 0.78 11.01 -22.86
N ALA A 2 0.57 11.46 -21.63
CA ALA A 2 1.68 11.49 -20.67
C ALA A 2 2.21 10.06 -20.51
N ASP A 3 3.53 9.86 -20.54
CA ASP A 3 4.12 8.56 -20.24
C ASP A 3 3.79 8.23 -18.77
N VAL A 4 2.79 7.38 -18.59
CA VAL A 4 2.41 6.89 -17.26
C VAL A 4 3.50 5.94 -16.82
N ASP A 5 4.24 6.31 -15.78
CA ASP A 5 5.29 5.46 -15.22
C ASP A 5 4.67 4.13 -14.75
N TYR A 6 5.26 3.01 -15.19
CA TYR A 6 4.79 1.66 -14.84
C TYR A 6 4.69 1.44 -13.32
N ARG A 7 5.48 2.16 -12.53
CA ARG A 7 5.46 2.11 -11.06
C ARG A 7 4.12 2.58 -10.48
N MET A 8 3.40 3.47 -11.16
CA MET A 8 2.05 3.88 -10.74
C MET A 8 1.05 2.72 -10.85
N PHE A 9 1.15 1.92 -11.92
CA PHE A 9 0.33 0.72 -12.08
C PHE A 9 0.69 -0.35 -11.04
N VAL A 10 1.98 -0.56 -10.79
CA VAL A 10 2.45 -1.48 -9.73
C VAL A 10 1.93 -1.04 -8.36
N GLY A 11 2.02 0.25 -8.02
CA GLY A 11 1.51 0.78 -6.75
C GLY A 11 0.01 0.57 -6.59
N THR A 12 -0.76 0.82 -7.65
CA THR A 12 -2.21 0.58 -7.65
C THR A 12 -2.56 -0.89 -7.50
N LEU A 13 -1.82 -1.78 -8.16
CA LEU A 13 -2.00 -3.22 -8.01
C LEU A 13 -1.73 -3.66 -6.56
N ILE A 14 -0.65 -3.17 -5.94
CA ILE A 14 -0.33 -3.45 -4.52
C ILE A 14 -1.47 -2.96 -3.62
N HIS A 15 -1.93 -1.71 -3.79
CA HIS A 15 -3.02 -1.17 -2.97
C HIS A 15 -4.34 -1.95 -3.17
N ALA A 16 -4.64 -2.39 -4.39
CA ALA A 16 -5.80 -3.23 -4.67
C ALA A 16 -5.71 -4.58 -3.94
N LEU A 17 -4.54 -5.23 -3.95
CA LEU A 17 -4.31 -6.48 -3.21
C LEU A 17 -4.47 -6.27 -1.70
N VAL A 18 -3.98 -5.15 -1.16
CA VAL A 18 -4.18 -4.79 0.26
C VAL A 18 -5.66 -4.66 0.58
N VAL A 19 -6.44 -3.96 -0.26
CA VAL A 19 -7.89 -3.81 -0.05
C VAL A 19 -8.61 -5.16 -0.10
N ILE A 20 -8.27 -6.03 -1.05
CA ILE A 20 -8.85 -7.38 -1.14
C ILE A 20 -8.53 -8.17 0.13
N TRP A 21 -7.29 -8.12 0.60
CA TRP A 21 -6.88 -8.81 1.82
C TRP A 21 -7.64 -8.29 3.05
N VAL A 22 -7.70 -6.98 3.24
CA VAL A 22 -8.45 -6.35 4.35
C VAL A 22 -9.95 -6.66 4.26
N ALA A 23 -10.53 -6.67 3.07
CA ALA A 23 -11.95 -7.00 2.86
C ALA A 23 -12.29 -8.47 3.13
N SER A 24 -11.30 -9.38 3.02
CA SER A 24 -11.51 -10.81 3.21
C SER A 24 -11.60 -11.25 4.68
N ASP A 25 -11.21 -10.37 5.60
CA ASP A 25 -11.20 -10.65 7.04
C ASP A 25 -12.14 -9.70 7.79
N PRO A 26 -13.25 -10.21 8.37
CA PRO A 26 -14.23 -9.40 9.09
C PRO A 26 -13.64 -8.61 10.27
N HIS A 27 -12.52 -9.06 10.82
CA HIS A 27 -11.86 -8.39 11.95
C HIS A 27 -11.26 -7.03 11.57
N TYR A 28 -11.03 -6.79 10.27
CA TYR A 28 -10.47 -5.54 9.75
C TYR A 28 -11.49 -4.66 9.02
N ALA A 29 -12.80 -4.87 9.23
CA ALA A 29 -13.86 -4.10 8.59
C ALA A 29 -13.74 -2.57 8.82
N GLU A 30 -13.33 -2.13 10.02
CA GLU A 30 -13.09 -0.71 10.28
C GLU A 30 -11.89 -0.16 9.49
N LEU A 31 -10.82 -0.95 9.38
CA LEU A 31 -9.64 -0.58 8.60
C LEU A 31 -9.97 -0.48 7.11
N PHE A 32 -10.88 -1.33 6.60
CA PHE A 32 -11.38 -1.25 5.23
C PHE A 32 -12.01 0.12 4.92
N ILE A 33 -12.88 0.60 5.82
CA ILE A 33 -13.57 1.90 5.69
C ILE A 33 -12.55 3.05 5.65
N TRP A 34 -11.46 2.93 6.41
CA TRP A 34 -10.38 3.92 6.42
C TRP A 34 -9.48 3.88 5.17
N ILE A 35 -9.21 2.69 4.62
CA ILE A 35 -8.29 2.51 3.49
C ILE A 35 -8.96 2.83 2.14
N ILE A 36 -10.26 2.56 2.00
CA ILE A 36 -10.96 2.67 0.72
C ILE A 36 -10.88 4.07 0.05
N PRO A 37 -10.97 5.21 0.77
CA PRO A 37 -10.87 6.53 0.13
C PRO A 37 -9.49 6.77 -0.48
N PHE A 38 -8.43 6.23 0.13
CA PHE A 38 -7.07 6.38 -0.39
C PHE A 38 -6.82 5.53 -1.63
N VAL A 39 -7.44 4.36 -1.74
CA VAL A 39 -7.39 3.58 -2.97
C VAL A 39 -8.19 4.26 -4.08
N ILE A 40 -9.35 4.85 -3.76
CA ILE A 40 -10.10 5.68 -4.70
C ILE A 40 -9.24 6.85 -5.20
N LEU A 41 -8.49 7.52 -4.32
CA LEU A 41 -7.55 8.57 -4.72
C LEU A 41 -6.44 8.04 -5.64
N ASN A 42 -5.87 6.86 -5.39
CA ASN A 42 -4.88 6.26 -6.31
C ASN A 42 -5.46 6.00 -7.71
N VAL A 43 -6.65 5.39 -7.78
CA VAL A 43 -7.34 5.13 -9.06
C VAL A 43 -7.66 6.44 -9.77
N THR A 44 -8.21 7.42 -9.05
CA THR A 44 -8.52 8.75 -9.58
C THR A 44 -7.25 9.46 -10.08
N GLY A 45 -6.15 9.33 -9.35
CA GLY A 45 -4.85 9.87 -9.75
C GLY A 45 -4.38 9.32 -11.09
N ILE A 46 -4.43 8.00 -11.30
CA ILE A 46 -4.10 7.37 -12.59
C ILE A 46 -5.03 7.86 -13.70
N LEU A 47 -6.35 7.89 -13.45
CA LEU A 47 -7.31 8.35 -14.45
C LEU A 47 -7.06 9.81 -14.88
N LEU A 48 -6.69 10.68 -13.93
CA LEU A 48 -6.31 12.06 -14.22
C LEU A 48 -5.02 12.17 -15.04
N VAL A 49 -4.01 11.32 -14.78
CA VAL A 49 -2.79 11.28 -15.61
C VAL A 49 -3.11 10.84 -17.03
N ILE A 50 -3.90 9.77 -17.20
CA ILE A 50 -4.34 9.26 -18.51
C ILE A 50 -5.17 10.32 -19.25
N GLY A 51 -6.04 11.05 -18.54
CA GLY A 51 -6.87 12.14 -19.06
C GLY A 51 -6.10 13.43 -19.41
N GLY A 52 -4.77 13.44 -19.36
CA GLY A 52 -3.93 14.57 -19.74
C GLY A 52 -3.63 15.57 -18.62
N GLN A 53 -4.18 15.37 -17.41
CA GLN A 53 -3.93 16.21 -16.23
C GLN A 53 -2.81 15.63 -15.36
N ALA A 54 -1.64 15.37 -15.98
CA ALA A 54 -0.54 14.63 -15.35
C ALA A 54 -0.11 15.18 -13.98
N ARG A 55 0.01 16.51 -13.83
CA ARG A 55 0.42 17.14 -12.57
C ARG A 55 -0.59 16.92 -11.44
N LEU A 56 -1.88 17.12 -11.72
CA LEU A 56 -2.94 16.92 -10.74
C LEU A 56 -3.09 15.45 -10.39
N GLY A 57 -3.08 14.56 -11.39
CA GLY A 57 -3.15 13.12 -11.20
C GLY A 57 -2.00 12.58 -10.35
N ALA A 58 -0.77 13.05 -10.58
CA ALA A 58 0.39 12.67 -9.77
C ALA A 58 0.26 13.12 -8.30
N ILE A 59 -0.19 14.35 -8.05
CA ILE A 59 -0.41 14.85 -6.67
C ILE A 59 -1.47 14.00 -5.95
N VAL A 60 -2.60 13.75 -6.60
CA VAL A 60 -3.69 12.94 -6.06
C VAL A 60 -3.22 11.52 -5.74
N PHE A 61 -2.43 10.92 -6.64
CA PHE A 61 -1.84 9.61 -6.44
C PHE A 61 -0.91 9.58 -5.22
N ILE A 62 0.00 10.56 -5.11
CA ILE A 62 0.93 10.69 -3.98
C ILE A 62 0.18 10.79 -2.65
N VAL A 63 -0.87 11.61 -2.58
CA VAL A 63 -1.69 11.74 -1.36
C VAL A 63 -2.36 10.42 -1.01
N GLY A 64 -2.85 9.68 -2.01
CA GLY A 64 -3.39 8.33 -1.84
C GLY A 64 -2.37 7.32 -1.30
N CYS A 65 -1.07 7.50 -1.56
CA CYS A 65 -0.01 6.60 -1.07
C CYS A 65 0.39 6.84 0.39
N ILE A 66 0.18 8.04 0.94
CA ILE A 66 0.68 8.45 2.26
C ILE A 66 0.40 7.43 3.38
N PRO A 67 -0.84 6.93 3.57
CA PRO A 67 -1.12 6.00 4.67
C PRO A 67 -0.53 4.60 4.47
N PHE A 68 -0.21 4.21 3.23
CA PHE A 68 0.38 2.89 2.95
C PHE A 68 1.87 2.82 3.32
N VAL A 69 2.57 3.96 3.33
CA VAL A 69 3.99 4.04 3.74
C VAL A 69 4.22 3.60 5.19
N PRO A 70 3.55 4.17 6.22
CA PRO A 70 3.72 3.72 7.59
C PRO A 70 3.23 2.28 7.80
N VAL A 71 2.17 1.85 7.11
CA VAL A 71 1.69 0.45 7.16
C VAL A 71 2.75 -0.52 6.66
N GLY A 72 3.40 -0.23 5.53
CA GLY A 72 4.50 -1.05 5.02
C GLY A 72 5.69 -1.09 5.99
N LEU A 73 6.02 0.04 6.63
CA LEU A 73 7.09 0.11 7.61
C LEU A 73 6.81 -0.73 8.86
N LEU A 74 5.57 -0.70 9.38
CA LEU A 74 5.15 -1.53 10.51
C LEU A 74 5.29 -3.03 10.19
N GLY A 75 4.92 -3.45 8.98
CA GLY A 75 5.12 -4.83 8.53
C GLY A 75 6.59 -5.27 8.53
N ILE A 76 7.49 -4.40 8.05
CA ILE A 76 8.94 -4.67 8.07
C ILE A 76 9.46 -4.82 9.50
N LEU A 77 9.05 -3.94 10.41
CA LEU A 77 9.46 -4.00 11.82
C LEU A 77 8.99 -5.28 12.51
N GLY A 78 7.75 -5.71 12.24
CA GLY A 78 7.21 -6.99 12.72
C GLY A 78 7.99 -8.20 12.21
N ALA A 79 8.24 -8.25 10.90
CA ALA A 79 9.01 -9.35 10.27
C ALA A 79 10.45 -9.41 10.80
N LYS A 80 11.11 -8.25 10.97
CA LYS A 80 12.45 -8.18 11.58
C LYS A 80 12.46 -8.75 12.99
N LYS A 81 11.49 -8.36 13.82
CA LYS A 81 11.38 -8.87 15.20
C LYS A 81 11.22 -10.39 15.23
N LEU A 82 10.41 -10.96 14.32
CA LEU A 82 10.26 -12.40 14.19
C LEU A 82 11.58 -13.09 13.80
N MET A 83 12.31 -12.55 12.82
CA MET A 83 13.63 -13.08 12.43
C MET A 83 14.64 -13.05 13.58
N ASP A 84 14.67 -11.97 14.36
CA ASP A 84 15.58 -11.83 15.50
C ASP A 84 15.27 -12.85 16.61
N ASN A 85 13.98 -13.12 16.85
CA ASN A 85 13.55 -14.15 17.79
C ASN A 85 13.96 -15.55 17.33
N LEU A 86 13.70 -15.91 16.07
CA LEU A 86 14.10 -17.20 15.50
C LEU A 86 15.62 -17.40 15.54
N LYS A 87 16.40 -16.33 15.35
CA LYS A 87 17.87 -16.38 15.45
C LYS A 87 18.36 -16.55 16.89
N ARG A 88 17.65 -15.98 17.88
CA ARG A 88 17.95 -16.20 19.31
C ARG A 88 17.62 -17.62 19.74
N GLU A 89 16.45 -18.14 19.38
CA GLU A 89 16.04 -19.52 19.70
C GLU A 89 17.02 -20.54 19.14
N ASN A 90 17.40 -20.41 17.86
CA ASN A 90 18.40 -21.28 17.23
C ASN A 90 19.80 -21.19 17.88
N ARG A 91 20.13 -20.07 18.54
CA ARG A 91 21.39 -19.91 19.27
C ARG A 91 21.33 -20.56 20.66
N LEU A 92 20.16 -20.56 21.31
CA LEU A 92 19.95 -21.19 22.62
C LEU A 92 19.79 -22.71 22.52
N ALA A 93 19.36 -23.22 21.36
CA ALA A 93 19.25 -24.65 21.07
C ALA A 93 20.57 -25.31 20.62
N ARG A 94 21.68 -24.56 20.58
CA ARG A 94 23.04 -25.03 20.29
C ARG A 94 23.91 -24.91 21.54
#